data_AF-A0AAN8U3F0-F1
#
_entry.id   AF-A0AAN8U3F0-F1
#
_cell.length_a   1.000
_cell.length_b   1.000
_cell.length_c   1.000
_cell.angle_alpha   90.00
_cell.angle_beta   90.00
_cell.angle_gamma   90.00
#
_symmetry.space_group_name_H-M   'P 1'
#
loop_
_entity.id
_entity.type
_entity.pdbx_description
1 polymer ?
#
loop_
_entity_poly.entity_id
_entity_poly.type
_entity_poly.pdbx_seq_one_letter_code
_entity_poly.pdbx_strand_id
1 'polypeptide(L)'
;MVGPSLLLTQFVGNRGPPILHLSHDGHKHTNQTIERPKPKFYLLRVTMKRSKKTFNDQQVSSDRESGAVLKNSELKWGPNPMTLMGFIVVLLMVLTVVFSVAFFFGDLPSDCLWTLAEARIFRVKHSKATVSEKDILQPLTVPKDKLLGGLLPTGFDETSCLSRYESHLYSKPLQHKPSSYLISGLRRYEALHKQCGPYTELYNRTVDLIKSGEYSSDSSVCNYVVWISYSGLGNRILTLTSAFLYALLTNRVLLVDPRANLHNLFCEPFPEVSWLLPPDFPIIEQFGSFNKKSPHSYGYMVRNNVTGNSRIPSFLYLHLSHDFDVQDKLFFCDTDQTFLHKVPWLFVKSNNYYVPALFLIPSFEQELNNLFPEKETVFHFLGRYLFHPTNSVWGLITRYYQAYLAQADEKIGIQIRVFSLGVSNFKYVLNQILACTTKENLLPHVNLNEPIVNSSGKTKTISVLMTSLSSRYFEEIRNMYWQNPTVTGEIVSVFQPSHEEHQQSEKLMHDRKALAEMYLLSLTDKLVTSGWSTFGYVAYSLGGLKPWILYKFKKGTVHNPPCFRATSLEPCYHSPPYYDCKKKTASNNTVNIVPYVKHCEDNSWGLKLFDQKDTNPYFYSF
;
A
#
# COMPACT_ATOMS: atom_id res chain seq x y z
N MET A 1 -60.65 -47.35 44.44
CA MET A 1 -59.31 -47.71 44.94
C MET A 1 -58.31 -46.74 44.33
N VAL A 2 -57.73 -45.87 45.19
CA VAL A 2 -56.44 -45.13 45.10
C VAL A 2 -56.00 -44.67 43.67
N GLY A 3 -56.01 -43.41 43.22
CA GLY A 3 -55.93 -42.07 43.81
C GLY A 3 -54.50 -41.46 43.65
N PRO A 4 -54.28 -40.16 43.36
CA PRO A 4 -55.07 -39.11 42.65
C PRO A 4 -54.27 -38.44 41.47
N SER A 5 -54.82 -37.78 40.43
CA SER A 5 -55.76 -36.64 40.30
C SER A 5 -55.17 -35.31 40.84
N LEU A 6 -55.33 -34.11 40.29
CA LEU A 6 -55.99 -33.55 39.10
C LEU A 6 -55.53 -32.07 38.93
N LEU A 7 -55.86 -31.48 37.78
CA LEU A 7 -55.73 -30.08 37.38
C LEU A 7 -56.68 -29.07 38.09
N LEU A 8 -56.37 -27.77 37.85
CA LEU A 8 -57.24 -26.56 37.74
C LEU A 8 -57.71 -25.94 39.09
N THR A 9 -57.63 -24.63 39.35
CA THR A 9 -58.12 -23.46 38.56
C THR A 9 -57.46 -22.13 38.95
N GLN A 10 -57.50 -21.16 38.03
CA GLN A 10 -57.08 -19.76 38.12
C GLN A 10 -57.97 -18.88 39.03
N PHE A 11 -57.41 -17.80 39.58
CA PHE A 11 -58.09 -16.50 39.78
C PHE A 11 -57.12 -15.33 39.55
N VAL A 12 -57.67 -14.24 39.02
CA VAL A 12 -57.05 -13.05 38.39
C VAL A 12 -56.80 -11.91 39.40
N GLY A 13 -55.78 -11.06 39.17
CA GLY A 13 -55.64 -9.77 39.87
C GLY A 13 -54.45 -8.88 39.46
N ASN A 14 -54.69 -8.00 38.49
CA ASN A 14 -53.89 -6.85 37.99
C ASN A 14 -53.07 -6.02 39.02
N ARG A 15 -51.90 -5.49 38.60
CA ARG A 15 -51.63 -4.05 38.28
C ARG A 15 -50.15 -3.78 37.96
N GLY A 16 -49.91 -2.93 36.97
CA GLY A 16 -48.60 -2.51 36.44
C GLY A 16 -47.95 -1.27 37.09
N PRO A 17 -47.11 -0.50 36.36
CA PRO A 17 -45.76 -0.08 36.77
C PRO A 17 -45.66 1.39 37.27
N PRO A 18 -44.45 1.91 37.56
CA PRO A 18 -44.00 3.04 36.72
C PRO A 18 -42.48 3.22 36.50
N ILE A 19 -42.21 4.05 35.49
CA ILE A 19 -40.98 4.75 35.09
C ILE A 19 -40.86 6.08 35.88
N LEU A 20 -39.65 6.55 36.24
CA LEU A 20 -39.32 7.97 36.50
C LEU A 20 -37.81 8.19 36.23
N HIS A 21 -37.45 8.98 35.20
CA HIS A 21 -37.17 10.43 35.20
C HIS A 21 -35.86 10.84 35.91
N LEU A 22 -34.87 11.23 35.09
CA LEU A 22 -33.73 12.07 35.46
C LEU A 22 -34.10 13.52 35.16
N SER A 23 -33.94 14.40 36.15
CA SER A 23 -33.90 15.85 35.95
C SER A 23 -32.95 16.52 36.96
N HIS A 24 -32.45 17.67 36.54
CA HIS A 24 -31.46 18.59 37.10
C HIS A 24 -31.48 18.84 38.62
N ASP A 25 -30.30 19.02 39.25
CA ASP A 25 -29.76 20.35 39.56
C ASP A 25 -28.35 20.31 40.19
N GLY A 26 -27.59 21.40 40.04
CA GLY A 26 -26.22 21.53 40.52
C GLY A 26 -26.08 22.09 41.94
N HIS A 27 -24.91 21.88 42.56
CA HIS A 27 -24.30 22.86 43.47
C HIS A 27 -22.81 22.61 43.70
N LYS A 28 -22.14 23.73 43.99
CA LYS A 28 -20.71 24.03 44.10
C LYS A 28 -19.97 23.38 45.29
N HIS A 29 -18.64 23.32 45.07
CA HIS A 29 -17.51 23.40 46.02
C HIS A 29 -17.31 22.31 47.08
N THR A 30 -16.16 21.61 46.98
CA THR A 30 -15.09 21.68 48.00
C THR A 30 -13.81 20.99 47.50
N ASN A 31 -12.69 21.69 47.66
CA ASN A 31 -11.34 21.14 47.51
C ASN A 31 -11.07 20.15 48.65
N GLN A 32 -10.81 18.89 48.33
CA GLN A 32 -9.99 18.02 49.18
C GLN A 32 -9.05 17.18 48.31
N THR A 33 -7.78 17.53 48.44
CA THR A 33 -6.59 16.76 48.07
C THR A 33 -6.66 15.35 48.64
N ILE A 34 -6.67 14.34 47.75
CA ILE A 34 -6.37 12.95 48.10
C ILE A 34 -5.19 12.54 47.23
N GLU A 35 -4.01 12.46 47.85
CA GLU A 35 -2.82 11.84 47.31
C GLU A 35 -3.08 10.37 47.00
N ARG A 36 -2.90 9.95 45.74
CA ARG A 36 -2.79 8.53 45.38
C ARG A 36 -1.31 8.14 45.29
N PRO A 37 -0.90 7.01 45.87
CA PRO A 37 0.50 6.58 45.86
C PRO A 37 0.90 6.10 44.45
N LYS A 38 2.06 6.59 43.98
CA LYS A 38 2.71 6.16 42.74
C LYS A 38 3.30 4.73 42.90
N PRO A 39 3.29 3.89 41.85
CA PRO A 39 3.89 2.56 41.91
C PRO A 39 5.43 2.65 41.89
N LYS A 40 6.08 1.96 42.84
CA LYS A 40 7.54 1.79 42.91
C LYS A 40 7.99 0.81 41.82
N PHE A 41 8.78 1.28 40.86
CA PHE A 41 9.62 0.45 40.00
C PHE A 41 11.03 0.36 40.61
N TYR A 42 11.50 -0.85 40.90
CA TYR A 42 12.89 -1.10 41.28
C TYR A 42 13.76 -1.10 40.01
N LEU A 43 14.72 -0.20 39.93
CA LEU A 43 15.76 -0.15 38.89
C LEU A 43 17.12 -0.38 39.56
N LEU A 44 17.75 -1.54 39.31
CA LEU A 44 19.15 -1.76 39.67
C LEU A 44 20.04 -0.89 38.75
N ARG A 45 20.75 0.09 39.33
CA ARG A 45 21.90 0.75 38.70
C ARG A 45 23.18 0.26 39.37
N VAL A 46 24.01 -0.46 38.61
CA VAL A 46 25.41 -0.73 38.96
C VAL A 46 26.27 0.37 38.36
N THR A 47 26.94 1.10 39.23
CA THR A 47 27.97 2.10 38.93
C THR A 47 29.32 1.40 38.77
N MET A 48 29.98 1.55 37.61
CA MET A 48 31.42 1.24 37.48
C MET A 48 32.22 2.52 37.27
N LYS A 49 33.18 2.72 38.19
CA LYS A 49 34.21 3.76 38.23
C LYS A 49 35.07 3.72 36.97
N ARG A 50 35.27 4.89 36.34
CA ARG A 50 36.28 5.10 35.30
C ARG A 50 37.47 5.85 35.93
N SER A 51 38.58 5.15 36.08
CA SER A 51 39.87 5.73 36.48
C SER A 51 40.53 6.39 35.27
N LYS A 52 40.95 7.65 35.40
CA LYS A 52 41.89 8.34 34.51
C LYS A 52 43.29 8.16 35.09
N LYS A 53 44.25 7.76 34.26
CA LYS A 53 45.68 8.04 34.49
C LYS A 53 46.34 8.36 33.15
N THR A 54 47.00 9.51 33.10
CA THR A 54 47.70 10.13 31.98
C THR A 54 49.22 9.85 32.06
N PHE A 55 49.88 9.77 30.89
CA PHE A 55 51.32 10.04 30.58
C PHE A 55 52.37 9.16 31.34
N ASN A 56 53.55 8.78 30.82
CA ASN A 56 54.35 9.22 29.68
C ASN A 56 55.40 8.14 29.27
N ASP A 57 55.89 8.25 28.04
CA ASP A 57 57.26 8.01 27.54
C ASP A 57 58.01 6.65 27.49
N GLN A 58 58.70 6.54 26.33
CA GLN A 58 60.02 5.97 26.04
C GLN A 58 60.18 4.53 25.48
N GLN A 59 60.40 4.56 24.17
CA GLN A 59 61.08 3.66 23.26
C GLN A 59 62.54 3.39 23.66
N VAL A 60 62.97 2.12 23.70
CA VAL A 60 64.38 1.70 23.53
C VAL A 60 64.42 0.37 22.77
N SER A 61 65.22 0.36 21.71
CA SER A 61 65.66 -0.77 20.89
C SER A 61 67.10 -1.18 21.23
N SER A 62 67.43 -2.47 21.17
CA SER A 62 68.75 -3.01 20.73
C SER A 62 68.67 -4.56 20.80
N ASP A 63 68.71 -5.30 19.71
CA ASP A 63 69.85 -5.69 18.85
C ASP A 63 70.62 -6.95 19.30
N ARG A 64 70.75 -7.87 18.31
CA ARG A 64 71.85 -8.81 17.98
C ARG A 64 72.19 -9.98 18.92
N GLU A 65 71.93 -11.22 18.46
CA GLU A 65 72.80 -12.11 17.63
C GLU A 65 73.86 -12.87 18.45
N SER A 66 73.76 -14.21 18.45
CA SER A 66 74.84 -15.15 18.04
C SER A 66 74.69 -16.56 18.64
N GLY A 67 75.04 -17.58 17.83
CA GLY A 67 75.83 -18.73 18.31
C GLY A 67 75.10 -20.05 18.59
N ALA A 68 75.33 -21.03 17.71
CA ALA A 68 74.87 -22.41 17.75
C ALA A 68 75.44 -23.27 18.91
N VAL A 69 74.76 -24.37 19.27
CA VAL A 69 75.26 -25.78 19.24
C VAL A 69 74.21 -26.75 19.83
N LEU A 70 74.15 -27.92 19.19
CA LEU A 70 73.27 -29.09 19.32
C LEU A 70 73.27 -29.79 20.70
N LYS A 71 72.10 -30.18 21.23
CA LYS A 71 71.94 -31.36 22.10
C LYS A 71 70.50 -31.87 22.12
N ASN A 72 70.30 -33.12 21.73
CA ASN A 72 69.07 -33.88 21.90
C ASN A 72 68.75 -34.07 23.40
N SER A 73 67.51 -33.77 23.81
CA SER A 73 66.86 -34.45 24.94
C SER A 73 65.34 -34.38 24.81
N GLU A 74 64.75 -35.57 24.76
CA GLU A 74 63.33 -35.94 24.82
C GLU A 74 62.36 -34.90 25.42
N LEU A 75 61.32 -34.54 24.65
CA LEU A 75 60.15 -33.81 25.16
C LEU A 75 58.97 -34.78 25.33
N LYS A 76 58.78 -35.27 26.55
CA LYS A 76 57.48 -35.77 27.01
C LYS A 76 56.60 -34.56 27.33
N TRP A 77 55.51 -34.36 26.60
CA TRP A 77 54.38 -33.52 27.04
C TRP A 77 53.08 -34.30 26.89
N GLY A 78 52.56 -34.78 28.02
CA GLY A 78 51.22 -35.34 28.13
C GLY A 78 50.16 -34.22 28.05
N PRO A 79 48.95 -34.51 27.53
CA PRO A 79 47.92 -33.50 27.34
C PRO A 79 47.40 -33.00 28.69
N ASN A 80 47.34 -31.68 28.82
CA ASN A 80 46.80 -30.99 29.99
C ASN A 80 45.30 -31.36 30.14
N PRO A 81 44.83 -31.81 31.33
CA PRO A 81 43.44 -32.30 31.51
C PRO A 81 42.37 -31.25 31.18
N MET A 82 42.68 -29.95 31.25
CA MET A 82 41.76 -28.88 30.84
C MET A 82 41.55 -28.80 29.32
N THR A 83 42.58 -29.10 28.52
CA THR A 83 42.44 -29.16 27.05
C THR A 83 41.63 -30.38 26.61
N LEU A 84 41.76 -31.51 27.30
CA LEU A 84 40.97 -32.72 27.03
C LEU A 84 39.48 -32.50 27.31
N MET A 85 39.13 -31.82 28.41
CA MET A 85 37.75 -31.43 28.70
C MET A 85 37.19 -30.46 27.65
N GLY A 86 38.02 -29.54 27.13
CA GLY A 86 37.64 -28.67 26.02
C GLY A 86 37.26 -29.46 24.75
N PHE A 87 38.07 -30.46 24.38
CA PHE A 87 37.77 -31.33 23.23
C PHE A 87 36.51 -32.17 23.45
N ILE A 88 36.27 -32.67 24.66
CA ILE A 88 35.06 -33.45 24.98
C ILE A 88 33.80 -32.59 24.86
N VAL A 89 33.84 -31.34 25.30
CA VAL A 89 32.70 -30.41 25.19
C VAL A 89 32.41 -30.06 23.73
N VAL A 90 33.44 -29.81 22.92
CA VAL A 90 33.28 -29.56 21.49
C VAL A 90 32.72 -30.79 20.77
N LEU A 91 33.22 -31.98 21.10
CA LEU A 91 32.73 -33.24 20.53
C LEU A 91 31.25 -33.48 20.87
N LEU A 92 30.83 -33.21 22.12
CA LEU A 92 29.43 -33.30 22.54
C LEU A 92 28.54 -32.30 21.82
N MET A 93 29.01 -31.07 21.58
CA MET A 93 28.24 -30.09 20.80
C MET A 93 28.11 -30.47 19.32
N VAL A 94 29.14 -31.09 18.72
CA VAL A 94 29.04 -31.61 17.35
C VAL A 94 28.07 -32.79 17.30
N LEU A 95 28.12 -33.70 18.28
CA LEU A 95 27.22 -34.85 18.35
C LEU A 95 25.75 -34.44 18.53
N THR A 96 25.45 -33.39 19.30
CA THR A 96 24.07 -32.90 19.43
C THR A 96 23.55 -32.27 18.15
N VAL A 97 24.40 -31.58 17.38
CA VAL A 97 24.04 -31.05 16.05
C VAL A 97 23.81 -32.19 15.06
N VAL A 98 24.69 -33.20 15.03
CA VAL A 98 24.53 -34.37 14.15
C VAL A 98 23.28 -35.17 14.51
N PHE A 99 22.98 -35.38 15.80
CA PHE A 99 21.74 -36.04 16.22
C PHE A 99 20.49 -35.22 15.87
N SER A 100 20.56 -33.89 15.99
CA SER A 100 19.46 -33.02 15.61
C SER A 100 19.21 -33.10 14.10
N VAL A 101 20.27 -33.05 13.28
CA VAL A 101 20.17 -33.21 11.83
C VAL A 101 19.66 -34.62 11.46
N ALA A 102 20.17 -35.68 12.10
CA ALA A 102 19.70 -37.05 11.86
C ALA A 102 18.24 -37.27 12.27
N PHE A 103 17.75 -36.60 13.32
CA PHE A 103 16.35 -36.66 13.74
C PHE A 103 15.42 -35.87 12.81
N PHE A 104 15.90 -34.76 12.23
CA PHE A 104 15.12 -33.97 11.25
C PHE A 104 15.13 -34.56 9.83
N PHE A 105 16.14 -35.36 9.47
CA PHE A 105 16.25 -35.99 8.14
C PHE A 105 16.04 -37.51 8.14
N GLY A 106 15.78 -38.12 9.30
CA GLY A 106 15.61 -39.57 9.46
C GLY A 106 14.27 -40.13 8.98
N ASP A 107 13.26 -39.28 8.74
CA ASP A 107 11.94 -39.69 8.25
C ASP A 107 11.72 -39.34 6.77
N LEU A 108 12.69 -39.64 5.91
CA LEU A 108 12.50 -39.61 4.46
C LEU A 108 12.65 -41.03 3.87
N PRO A 109 11.63 -41.58 3.19
CA PRO A 109 11.73 -42.91 2.59
C PRO A 109 12.86 -42.99 1.56
N SER A 110 13.62 -44.09 1.60
CA SER A 110 14.80 -44.37 0.77
C SER A 110 14.57 -44.38 -0.76
N ASP A 111 13.32 -44.26 -1.23
CA ASP A 111 12.97 -44.33 -2.66
C ASP A 111 13.06 -42.97 -3.39
N CYS A 112 13.40 -41.88 -2.70
CA CYS A 112 13.48 -40.55 -3.32
C CYS A 112 14.88 -40.18 -3.87
N LEU A 113 15.89 -41.03 -3.65
CA LEU A 113 17.28 -40.71 -4.01
C LEU A 113 17.72 -41.26 -5.37
N TRP A 114 16.92 -42.11 -6.03
CA TRP A 114 17.27 -42.65 -7.36
C TRP A 114 16.60 -41.98 -8.57
N THR A 115 15.66 -41.05 -8.37
CA THR A 115 14.95 -40.39 -9.49
C THR A 115 15.58 -39.06 -9.93
N LEU A 116 16.64 -38.59 -9.28
CA LEU A 116 17.31 -37.34 -9.65
C LEU A 116 18.50 -37.48 -10.62
N ALA A 117 18.92 -38.71 -10.93
CA ALA A 117 20.09 -38.98 -11.79
C ALA A 117 19.75 -39.26 -13.27
N GLU A 118 18.46 -39.33 -13.65
CA GLU A 118 18.04 -39.58 -15.03
C GLU A 118 17.29 -38.41 -15.70
N ALA A 119 17.59 -37.17 -15.34
CA ALA A 119 17.20 -36.02 -16.16
C ALA A 119 18.20 -35.80 -17.31
N ARG A 120 18.32 -36.78 -18.22
CA ARG A 120 18.96 -36.56 -19.53
C ARG A 120 18.03 -35.69 -20.39
N ILE A 121 18.53 -34.50 -20.72
CA ILE A 121 18.20 -33.62 -21.84
C ILE A 121 17.20 -34.24 -22.84
N PHE A 122 15.91 -33.89 -22.72
CA PHE A 122 14.97 -34.05 -23.82
C PHE A 122 15.28 -32.99 -24.87
N ARG A 123 16.18 -33.33 -25.81
CA ARG A 123 16.29 -32.64 -27.10
C ARG A 123 14.97 -32.84 -27.82
N VAL A 124 14.17 -31.77 -27.92
CA VAL A 124 13.01 -31.73 -28.81
C VAL A 124 13.52 -31.89 -30.23
N LYS A 125 13.34 -33.09 -30.79
CA LYS A 125 13.61 -33.40 -32.19
C LYS A 125 12.44 -32.81 -32.98
N HIS A 126 12.69 -31.78 -33.77
CA HIS A 126 11.73 -31.30 -34.77
C HIS A 126 11.39 -32.46 -35.71
N SER A 127 10.20 -33.04 -35.56
CA SER A 127 9.60 -33.88 -36.58
C SER A 127 9.02 -32.95 -37.67
N LYS A 128 9.60 -33.02 -38.86
CA LYS A 128 8.94 -32.54 -40.09
C LYS A 128 7.69 -33.40 -40.29
N ALA A 129 6.53 -32.84 -39.98
CA ALA A 129 5.25 -33.33 -40.47
C ALA A 129 4.66 -32.23 -41.36
N THR A 130 4.68 -32.46 -42.66
CA THR A 130 4.01 -31.65 -43.66
C THR A 130 2.50 -31.85 -43.47
N VAL A 131 1.79 -30.83 -43.00
CA VAL A 131 0.33 -30.83 -42.96
C VAL A 131 -0.17 -29.59 -43.70
N SER A 132 -1.09 -29.87 -44.62
CA SER A 132 -1.69 -28.98 -45.61
C SER A 132 -2.25 -27.70 -45.01
N GLU A 133 -1.88 -26.60 -45.64
CA GLU A 133 -2.42 -25.25 -45.47
C GLU A 133 -3.86 -25.22 -45.99
N LYS A 134 -4.85 -25.32 -45.10
CA LYS A 134 -6.22 -24.82 -45.26
C LYS A 134 -6.99 -24.97 -43.94
N ASP A 135 -7.55 -23.84 -43.50
CA ASP A 135 -8.53 -23.69 -42.41
C ASP A 135 -8.05 -23.89 -40.96
N ILE A 136 -7.18 -22.99 -40.49
CA ILE A 136 -7.21 -22.56 -39.08
C ILE A 136 -7.70 -21.11 -39.06
N LEU A 137 -9.00 -20.94 -38.83
CA LEU A 137 -9.55 -19.63 -38.49
C LEU A 137 -9.06 -19.29 -37.08
N GLN A 138 -7.94 -18.55 -36.98
CA GLN A 138 -7.53 -17.95 -35.72
C GLN A 138 -8.62 -16.96 -35.27
N PRO A 139 -9.00 -16.91 -33.97
CA PRO A 139 -9.79 -15.80 -33.48
C PRO A 139 -8.96 -14.53 -33.73
N LEU A 140 -9.53 -13.55 -34.42
CA LEU A 140 -8.94 -12.20 -34.52
C LEU A 140 -8.79 -11.62 -33.11
N THR A 141 -7.65 -11.86 -32.47
CA THR A 141 -7.21 -11.10 -31.31
C THR A 141 -6.91 -9.69 -31.81
N VAL A 142 -7.86 -8.79 -31.60
CA VAL A 142 -7.64 -7.35 -31.80
C VAL A 142 -6.32 -6.99 -31.11
N PRO A 143 -5.34 -6.38 -31.81
CA PRO A 143 -4.07 -6.00 -31.20
C PRO A 143 -4.34 -5.12 -29.99
N LYS A 144 -4.04 -5.63 -28.78
CA LYS A 144 -4.14 -4.82 -27.57
C LYS A 144 -3.12 -3.70 -27.66
N ASP A 145 -3.57 -2.46 -27.51
CA ASP A 145 -2.70 -1.28 -27.63
C ASP A 145 -1.72 -1.19 -26.45
N LYS A 146 -0.42 -1.35 -26.76
CA LYS A 146 0.67 -1.25 -25.77
C LYS A 146 0.84 0.15 -25.19
N LEU A 147 0.30 1.18 -25.85
CA LEU A 147 0.38 2.58 -25.41
C LEU A 147 -0.86 3.04 -24.61
N LEU A 148 -1.79 2.12 -24.32
CA LEU A 148 -2.96 2.38 -23.48
C LEU A 148 -3.83 3.55 -23.99
N GLY A 149 -4.10 3.60 -25.29
CA GLY A 149 -4.86 4.67 -25.93
C GLY A 149 -4.08 5.97 -26.06
N GLY A 150 -2.74 5.90 -26.14
CA GLY A 150 -1.84 7.06 -26.20
C GLY A 150 -1.47 7.66 -24.83
N LEU A 151 -1.92 7.04 -23.72
CA LEU A 151 -1.54 7.45 -22.38
C LEU A 151 -0.02 7.37 -22.17
N LEU A 152 0.59 6.27 -22.61
CA LEU A 152 2.03 6.07 -22.49
C LEU A 152 2.78 6.66 -23.70
N PRO A 153 3.90 7.36 -23.49
CA PRO A 153 4.73 7.83 -24.59
C PRO A 153 5.53 6.66 -25.19
N THR A 154 6.02 6.86 -26.41
CA THR A 154 7.03 6.00 -27.05
C THR A 154 8.43 6.43 -26.64
N GLY A 155 9.45 5.60 -26.89
CA GLY A 155 10.86 5.99 -26.76
C GLY A 155 11.56 5.50 -25.50
N PHE A 156 10.88 4.75 -24.62
CA PHE A 156 11.55 4.00 -23.57
C PHE A 156 12.24 2.76 -24.15
N ASP A 157 13.41 2.42 -23.60
CA ASP A 157 14.01 1.09 -23.81
C ASP A 157 13.10 0.02 -23.19
N GLU A 158 12.51 -0.82 -24.05
CA GLU A 158 11.56 -1.85 -23.63
C GLU A 158 12.21 -2.88 -22.68
N THR A 159 13.53 -3.09 -22.79
CA THR A 159 14.23 -4.10 -21.96
C THR A 159 14.52 -3.61 -20.54
N SER A 160 14.77 -2.30 -20.35
CA SER A 160 14.98 -1.69 -19.03
C SER A 160 13.75 -1.78 -18.11
N CYS A 161 12.55 -1.77 -18.68
CA CYS A 161 11.29 -1.81 -17.94
C CYS A 161 10.20 -2.54 -18.72
N LEU A 162 10.23 -3.86 -18.64
CA LEU A 162 9.33 -4.76 -19.37
C LEU A 162 7.85 -4.47 -19.08
N SER A 163 7.51 -4.21 -17.82
CA SER A 163 6.13 -3.97 -17.39
C SER A 163 5.43 -2.83 -18.11
N ARG A 164 6.18 -1.83 -18.62
CA ARG A 164 5.63 -0.67 -19.30
C ARG A 164 4.82 -1.05 -20.53
N TYR A 165 5.38 -1.91 -21.37
CA TYR A 165 4.75 -2.32 -22.63
C TYR A 165 4.29 -3.77 -22.64
N GLU A 166 4.66 -4.61 -21.67
CA GLU A 166 4.13 -5.98 -21.56
C GLU A 166 2.84 -6.07 -20.73
N SER A 167 2.55 -5.09 -19.88
CA SER A 167 1.39 -5.15 -18.97
C SER A 167 0.05 -5.36 -19.69
N HIS A 168 -0.10 -4.81 -20.90
CA HIS A 168 -1.32 -4.99 -21.70
C HIS A 168 -1.61 -6.45 -22.07
N LEU A 169 -0.60 -7.33 -22.06
CA LEU A 169 -0.77 -8.76 -22.35
C LEU A 169 -1.60 -9.43 -21.25
N TYR A 170 -1.39 -9.01 -20.01
CA TYR A 170 -2.03 -9.56 -18.81
C TYR A 170 -3.33 -8.85 -18.45
N SER A 171 -3.43 -7.55 -18.73
CA SER A 171 -4.60 -6.75 -18.41
C SER A 171 -5.76 -6.94 -19.38
N LYS A 172 -6.97 -6.66 -18.90
CA LYS A 172 -8.14 -6.50 -19.77
C LYS A 172 -8.02 -5.23 -20.63
N PRO A 173 -8.70 -5.18 -21.78
CA PRO A 173 -8.84 -3.96 -22.54
C PRO A 173 -9.39 -2.81 -21.69
N LEU A 174 -8.92 -1.59 -21.97
CA LEU A 174 -9.40 -0.36 -21.36
C LEU A 174 -10.90 -0.20 -21.59
N GLN A 175 -11.69 -0.09 -20.52
CA GLN A 175 -13.10 0.28 -20.60
C GLN A 175 -13.27 1.79 -20.76
N HIS A 176 -12.40 2.58 -20.13
CA HIS A 176 -12.35 4.03 -20.21
C HIS A 176 -11.22 4.49 -21.12
N LYS A 177 -11.44 5.52 -21.93
CA LYS A 177 -10.41 6.07 -22.82
C LYS A 177 -9.88 7.39 -22.25
N PRO A 178 -8.55 7.59 -22.19
CA PRO A 178 -7.99 8.88 -21.80
C PRO A 178 -8.43 9.97 -22.78
N SER A 179 -8.71 11.17 -22.27
CA SER A 179 -9.05 12.31 -23.13
C SER A 179 -7.82 12.73 -23.95
N SER A 180 -8.05 13.25 -25.16
CA SER A 180 -6.96 13.83 -25.97
C SER A 180 -6.28 15.00 -25.26
N TYR A 181 -7.03 15.74 -24.44
CA TYR A 181 -6.52 16.83 -23.62
C TYR A 181 -5.56 16.33 -22.53
N LEU A 182 -5.89 15.24 -21.84
CA LEU A 182 -4.99 14.59 -20.89
C LEU A 182 -3.71 14.10 -21.58
N ILE A 183 -3.83 13.41 -22.72
CA ILE A 183 -2.66 12.92 -23.47
C ILE A 183 -1.74 14.09 -23.83
N SER A 184 -2.28 15.15 -24.42
CA SER A 184 -1.51 16.36 -24.75
C SER A 184 -0.90 17.02 -23.50
N GLY A 185 -1.65 17.08 -22.40
CA GLY A 185 -1.17 17.55 -21.10
C GLY A 185 0.04 16.78 -20.59
N LEU A 186 0.01 15.45 -20.67
CA LEU A 186 1.13 14.59 -20.27
C LEU A 186 2.36 14.79 -21.17
N ARG A 187 2.18 14.92 -22.49
CA ARG A 187 3.29 15.23 -23.42
C ARG A 187 3.91 16.60 -23.12
N ARG A 188 3.08 17.62 -22.82
CA ARG A 188 3.57 18.94 -22.38
C ARG A 188 4.32 18.86 -21.06
N TYR A 189 3.83 18.06 -20.11
CA TYR A 189 4.52 17.82 -18.84
C TYR A 189 5.89 17.15 -19.06
N GLU A 190 5.98 16.14 -19.93
CA GLU A 190 7.25 15.48 -20.26
C GLU A 190 8.27 16.47 -20.84
N ALA A 191 7.84 17.37 -21.73
CA ALA A 191 8.68 18.44 -22.27
C ALA A 191 9.13 19.43 -21.18
N LEU A 192 8.23 19.83 -20.27
CA LEU A 192 8.56 20.67 -19.12
C LEU A 192 9.59 19.99 -18.21
N HIS A 193 9.40 18.70 -17.91
CA HIS A 193 10.32 17.93 -17.07
C HIS A 193 11.68 17.77 -17.76
N LYS A 194 11.74 17.66 -19.08
CA LYS A 194 13.01 17.65 -19.84
C LYS A 194 13.76 18.98 -19.72
N GLN A 195 13.04 20.10 -19.76
CA GLN A 195 13.59 21.45 -19.68
C GLN A 195 14.04 21.83 -18.25
N CYS A 196 13.27 21.42 -17.25
CA CYS A 196 13.42 21.84 -15.84
C CYS A 196 13.82 20.69 -14.90
N GLY A 197 14.15 19.51 -15.44
CA GLY A 197 14.47 18.33 -14.65
C GLY A 197 15.79 18.44 -13.89
N PRO A 198 16.10 17.45 -13.05
CA PRO A 198 17.35 17.39 -12.30
C PRO A 198 18.59 17.69 -13.15
N TYR A 199 19.52 18.47 -12.60
CA TYR A 199 20.81 18.86 -13.19
C TYR A 199 20.76 19.71 -14.47
N THR A 200 19.58 20.13 -14.94
CA THR A 200 19.47 21.15 -16.00
C THR A 200 19.93 22.53 -15.51
N GLU A 201 20.25 23.44 -16.43
CA GLU A 201 20.64 24.82 -16.09
C GLU A 201 19.56 25.53 -15.27
N LEU A 202 18.30 25.42 -15.69
CA LEU A 202 17.16 26.02 -14.99
C LEU A 202 16.92 25.38 -13.62
N TYR A 203 17.13 24.07 -13.48
CA TYR A 203 17.11 23.41 -12.18
C TYR A 203 18.18 23.96 -11.24
N ASN A 204 19.44 23.99 -11.67
CA ASN A 204 20.54 24.48 -10.84
C ASN A 204 20.31 25.94 -10.39
N ARG A 205 19.86 26.79 -11.32
CA ARG A 205 19.50 28.19 -11.01
C ARG A 205 18.37 28.28 -9.97
N THR A 206 17.38 27.40 -10.04
CA THR A 206 16.29 27.40 -9.06
C THR A 206 16.73 26.81 -7.70
N VAL A 207 17.64 25.83 -7.69
CA VAL A 207 18.24 25.30 -6.46
C VAL A 207 19.05 26.37 -5.73
N ASP A 208 19.74 27.25 -6.45
CA ASP A 208 20.52 28.33 -5.84
C ASP A 208 19.63 29.34 -5.07
N LEU A 209 18.35 29.47 -5.41
CA LEU A 209 17.37 30.27 -4.64
C LEU A 209 17.11 29.70 -3.23
N ILE A 210 17.20 28.37 -3.06
CA ILE A 210 17.09 27.75 -1.74
C ILE A 210 18.29 28.14 -0.89
N LYS A 211 19.49 28.19 -1.49
CA LYS A 211 20.74 28.56 -0.81
C LYS A 211 20.78 30.04 -0.45
N SER A 212 20.27 30.92 -1.32
CA SER A 212 20.29 32.37 -1.10
C SER A 212 19.20 32.87 -0.13
N GLY A 213 18.09 32.14 0.02
CA GLY A 213 16.98 32.51 0.92
C GLY A 213 16.16 33.73 0.46
N GLU A 214 16.39 34.21 -0.76
CA GLU A 214 15.70 35.35 -1.38
C GLU A 214 15.27 35.04 -2.81
N TYR A 215 13.99 35.23 -3.10
CA TYR A 215 13.42 35.12 -4.44
C TYR A 215 13.00 36.50 -4.95
N SER A 216 13.50 36.88 -6.14
CA SER A 216 13.01 38.01 -6.93
C SER A 216 12.27 37.48 -8.17
N SER A 217 11.11 38.07 -8.46
CA SER A 217 10.20 37.64 -9.54
C SER A 217 10.79 37.74 -10.95
N ASP A 218 11.94 38.41 -11.10
CA ASP A 218 12.60 38.66 -12.39
C ASP A 218 13.54 37.52 -12.81
N SER A 219 13.62 36.45 -12.01
CA SER A 219 14.41 35.26 -12.35
C SER A 219 13.57 34.28 -13.17
N SER A 220 13.97 34.01 -14.41
CA SER A 220 13.39 32.94 -15.24
C SER A 220 13.74 31.57 -14.63
N VAL A 221 12.92 31.11 -13.68
CA VAL A 221 13.13 29.86 -12.91
C VAL A 221 11.97 28.91 -13.13
N CYS A 222 12.18 27.63 -12.84
CA CYS A 222 11.13 26.63 -12.89
C CYS A 222 10.45 26.49 -11.53
N ASN A 223 9.21 26.03 -11.52
CA ASN A 223 8.46 25.75 -10.31
C ASN A 223 8.41 24.24 -10.06
N TYR A 224 8.51 23.84 -8.80
CA TYR A 224 8.65 22.45 -8.38
C TYR A 224 7.64 22.09 -7.29
N VAL A 225 7.21 20.82 -7.33
CA VAL A 225 6.59 20.12 -6.21
C VAL A 225 7.49 18.94 -5.86
N VAL A 226 8.07 18.96 -4.66
CA VAL A 226 8.86 17.86 -4.13
C VAL A 226 7.95 17.01 -3.24
N TRP A 227 7.67 15.79 -3.67
CA TRP A 227 6.95 14.81 -2.86
C TRP A 227 7.92 14.14 -1.87
N ILE A 228 7.58 14.19 -0.58
CA ILE A 228 8.38 13.59 0.49
C ILE A 228 7.81 12.21 0.84
N SER A 229 8.68 11.20 0.83
CA SER A 229 8.31 9.82 1.11
C SER A 229 7.85 9.66 2.56
N TYR A 230 6.62 9.17 2.74
CA TYR A 230 5.97 9.04 4.04
C TYR A 230 4.89 7.95 4.03
N SER A 231 4.78 7.19 5.12
CA SER A 231 3.76 6.15 5.34
C SER A 231 3.93 4.86 4.51
N GLY A 232 2.96 3.95 4.59
CA GLY A 232 2.97 2.65 3.90
C GLY A 232 2.87 2.77 2.38
N LEU A 233 3.23 1.70 1.66
CA LEU A 233 3.30 1.70 0.18
C LEU A 233 2.01 2.16 -0.51
N GLY A 234 0.83 1.67 -0.09
CA GLY A 234 -0.45 2.11 -0.64
C GLY A 234 -0.67 3.62 -0.50
N ASN A 235 -0.35 4.18 0.66
CA ASN A 235 -0.44 5.64 0.88
C ASN A 235 0.55 6.39 0.00
N ARG A 236 1.78 5.88 -0.16
CA ARG A 236 2.80 6.51 -1.01
C ARG A 236 2.36 6.61 -2.47
N ILE A 237 1.81 5.52 -3.04
CA ILE A 237 1.31 5.50 -4.42
C ILE A 237 0.17 6.52 -4.60
N LEU A 238 -0.81 6.53 -3.67
CA LEU A 238 -1.93 7.46 -3.71
C LEU A 238 -1.50 8.94 -3.58
N THR A 239 -0.59 9.25 -2.66
CA THR A 239 -0.17 10.64 -2.41
C THR A 239 0.76 11.16 -3.49
N LEU A 240 1.59 10.28 -4.08
CA LEU A 240 2.43 10.62 -5.21
C LEU A 240 1.57 10.92 -6.46
N THR A 241 0.50 10.15 -6.68
CA THR A 241 -0.50 10.46 -7.73
C THR A 241 -1.16 11.81 -7.49
N SER A 242 -1.54 12.09 -6.24
CA SER A 242 -2.16 13.37 -5.87
C SER A 242 -1.21 14.55 -6.08
N ALA A 243 0.07 14.38 -5.77
CA ALA A 243 1.11 15.39 -5.99
C ALA A 243 1.39 15.60 -7.48
N PHE A 244 1.36 14.53 -8.29
CA PHE A 244 1.49 14.63 -9.73
C PHE A 244 0.34 15.39 -10.36
N LEU A 245 -0.91 15.11 -9.97
CA LEU A 245 -2.06 15.87 -10.45
C LEU A 245 -1.92 17.36 -10.07
N TYR A 246 -1.52 17.65 -8.83
CA TYR A 246 -1.29 19.03 -8.40
C TYR A 246 -0.18 19.71 -9.23
N ALA A 247 0.88 18.98 -9.59
CA ALA A 247 1.94 19.47 -10.46
C ALA A 247 1.44 19.78 -11.88
N LEU A 248 0.57 18.94 -12.45
CA LEU A 248 -0.09 19.22 -13.73
C LEU A 248 -0.94 20.50 -13.67
N LEU A 249 -1.76 20.65 -12.62
CA LEU A 249 -2.67 21.80 -12.45
C LEU A 249 -1.94 23.13 -12.21
N THR A 250 -0.70 23.08 -11.69
CA THR A 250 0.06 24.26 -11.32
C THR A 250 1.30 24.49 -12.20
N ASN A 251 1.43 23.73 -13.29
CA ASN A 251 2.56 23.78 -14.21
C ASN A 251 3.92 23.68 -13.49
N ARG A 252 4.06 22.67 -12.63
CA ARG A 252 5.26 22.41 -11.84
C ARG A 252 5.90 21.08 -12.23
N VAL A 253 7.22 20.99 -12.05
CA VAL A 253 7.95 19.72 -12.13
C VAL A 253 7.77 18.96 -10.82
N LEU A 254 7.35 17.70 -10.90
CA LEU A 254 7.31 16.78 -9.77
C LEU A 254 8.71 16.17 -9.55
N LEU A 255 9.25 16.30 -8.35
CA LEU A 255 10.45 15.57 -7.91
C LEU A 255 10.11 14.66 -6.73
N VAL A 256 10.66 13.46 -6.77
CA VAL A 256 10.33 12.38 -5.84
C VAL A 256 11.50 12.12 -4.91
N ASP A 257 11.27 12.27 -3.62
CA ASP A 257 12.21 11.88 -2.58
C ASP A 257 12.65 10.41 -2.77
N PRO A 258 13.95 10.13 -3.01
CA PRO A 258 14.43 8.79 -3.35
C PRO A 258 14.42 7.82 -2.15
N ARG A 259 14.14 8.31 -0.94
CA ARG A 259 14.06 7.49 0.27
C ARG A 259 12.91 6.49 0.19
N ALA A 260 13.02 5.44 1.00
CA ALA A 260 12.12 4.29 1.01
C ALA A 260 12.09 3.49 -0.33
N ASN A 261 13.21 3.48 -1.05
CA ASN A 261 13.52 2.54 -2.14
C ASN A 261 12.58 2.59 -3.36
N LEU A 262 11.98 3.74 -3.68
CA LEU A 262 11.04 3.83 -4.81
C LEU A 262 11.65 3.45 -6.16
N HIS A 263 12.91 3.79 -6.42
CA HIS A 263 13.65 3.40 -7.63
C HIS A 263 13.80 1.87 -7.79
N ASN A 264 13.68 1.11 -6.70
CA ASN A 264 13.70 -0.36 -6.75
C ASN A 264 12.32 -0.97 -6.98
N LEU A 265 11.26 -0.17 -6.87
CA LEU A 265 9.86 -0.57 -7.01
C LEU A 265 9.29 -0.15 -8.36
N PHE A 266 9.57 1.08 -8.81
CA PHE A 266 9.05 1.68 -10.03
C PHE A 266 10.14 2.11 -10.99
N CYS A 267 9.86 2.00 -12.28
CA CYS A 267 10.67 2.55 -13.36
C CYS A 267 10.50 4.08 -13.47
N GLU A 268 11.39 4.74 -14.21
CA GLU A 268 11.26 6.17 -14.55
C GLU A 268 10.02 6.42 -15.41
N PRO A 269 9.08 7.29 -15.00
CA PRO A 269 7.83 7.49 -15.75
C PRO A 269 7.97 8.46 -16.93
N PHE A 270 9.01 9.29 -16.95
CA PHE A 270 9.19 10.35 -17.96
C PHE A 270 10.34 10.00 -18.92
N PRO A 271 10.18 10.16 -20.25
CA PRO A 271 11.22 9.79 -21.21
C PRO A 271 12.52 10.60 -21.01
N GLU A 272 13.67 9.92 -21.10
CA GLU A 272 15.03 10.50 -21.09
C GLU A 272 15.48 11.22 -19.80
N VAL A 273 14.60 11.39 -18.81
CA VAL A 273 14.87 12.15 -17.58
C VAL A 273 14.44 11.41 -16.33
N SER A 274 15.02 11.77 -15.18
CA SER A 274 14.64 11.21 -13.90
C SER A 274 13.64 12.09 -13.16
N TRP A 275 12.64 11.47 -12.54
CA TRP A 275 11.76 12.11 -11.56
C TRP A 275 12.35 12.14 -10.14
N LEU A 276 13.47 11.46 -9.89
CA LEU A 276 14.04 11.36 -8.55
C LEU A 276 14.74 12.67 -8.17
N LEU A 277 14.53 13.09 -6.92
CA LEU A 277 15.27 14.22 -6.36
C LEU A 277 16.75 13.82 -6.20
N PRO A 278 17.68 14.64 -6.70
CA PRO A 278 19.12 14.42 -6.52
C PRO A 278 19.56 14.25 -5.06
N PRO A 279 20.50 13.32 -4.77
CA PRO A 279 21.00 13.11 -3.41
C PRO A 279 21.80 14.29 -2.86
N ASP A 280 22.34 15.15 -3.73
CA ASP A 280 23.06 16.38 -3.41
C ASP A 280 22.14 17.60 -3.19
N PHE A 281 20.82 17.39 -3.12
CA PHE A 281 19.86 18.47 -2.90
C PHE A 281 20.05 19.15 -1.52
N PRO A 282 20.16 20.49 -1.42
CA PRO A 282 20.68 21.18 -0.23
C PRO A 282 19.96 20.96 1.10
N ILE A 283 18.68 20.57 1.09
CA ILE A 283 17.86 20.42 2.29
C ILE A 283 17.23 19.03 2.45
N ILE A 284 17.72 18.03 1.71
CA ILE A 284 17.17 16.66 1.73
C ILE A 284 17.16 16.03 3.14
N GLU A 285 18.20 16.31 3.93
CA GLU A 285 18.34 15.83 5.31
C GLU A 285 17.27 16.41 6.26
N GLN A 286 16.72 17.59 5.94
CA GLN A 286 15.72 18.24 6.79
C GLN A 286 14.34 17.61 6.69
N PHE A 287 14.05 16.88 5.60
CA PHE A 287 12.71 16.37 5.32
C PHE A 287 12.17 15.47 6.44
N GLY A 288 13.03 14.74 7.15
CA GLY A 288 12.64 13.90 8.29
C GLY A 288 12.08 14.71 9.46
N SER A 289 12.57 15.94 9.64
CA SER A 289 12.16 16.83 10.74
C SER A 289 10.93 17.68 10.43
N PHE A 290 10.58 17.87 9.16
CA PHE A 290 9.43 18.69 8.74
C PHE A 290 8.11 18.21 9.36
N ASN A 291 7.42 19.13 10.03
CA ASN A 291 6.12 18.93 10.68
C ASN A 291 5.34 20.27 10.74
N LYS A 292 4.09 20.25 11.21
CA LYS A 292 3.24 21.46 11.29
C LYS A 292 3.77 22.62 12.14
N LYS A 293 4.79 22.39 12.98
CA LYS A 293 5.46 23.41 13.79
C LYS A 293 6.72 23.97 13.11
N SER A 294 7.14 23.43 11.97
CA SER A 294 8.30 23.92 11.24
C SER A 294 8.05 25.37 10.77
N PRO A 295 9.03 26.29 10.91
CA PRO A 295 8.87 27.69 10.49
C PRO A 295 8.50 27.86 9.00
N HIS A 296 8.99 26.95 8.15
CA HIS A 296 8.70 26.91 6.72
C HIS A 296 7.36 26.22 6.38
N SER A 297 6.61 25.72 7.38
CA SER A 297 5.29 25.14 7.14
C SER A 297 4.31 26.24 6.77
N TYR A 298 3.55 26.04 5.71
CA TYR A 298 2.55 27.01 5.27
C TYR A 298 1.51 27.30 6.37
N GLY A 299 0.96 26.26 7.00
CA GLY A 299 0.01 26.44 8.11
C GLY A 299 0.62 27.18 9.31
N TYR A 300 1.92 26.99 9.58
CA TYR A 300 2.64 27.75 10.60
C TYR A 300 2.77 29.23 10.23
N MET A 301 3.15 29.53 8.98
CA MET A 301 3.30 30.90 8.51
C MET A 301 1.97 31.66 8.51
N VAL A 302 0.88 31.00 8.11
CA VAL A 302 -0.46 31.60 8.16
C VAL A 302 -0.89 31.85 9.61
N ARG A 303 -0.69 30.89 10.52
CA ARG A 303 -1.02 31.06 11.96
C ARG A 303 -0.32 32.26 12.58
N ASN A 304 0.94 32.50 12.21
CA ASN A 304 1.77 33.55 12.80
C ASN A 304 1.80 34.85 11.95
N ASN A 305 0.90 34.99 10.97
CA ASN A 305 0.81 36.15 10.07
C ASN A 305 2.12 36.51 9.35
N VAL A 306 2.97 35.54 9.07
CA VAL A 306 4.27 35.74 8.40
C VAL A 306 4.08 35.97 6.89
N THR A 307 2.98 35.47 6.32
CA THR A 307 2.65 35.59 4.88
C THR A 307 2.27 37.01 4.45
N GLY A 308 2.01 37.93 5.40
CA GLY A 308 1.66 39.33 5.10
C GLY A 308 2.85 40.24 4.79
N ASN A 309 4.09 39.78 5.05
CA ASN A 309 5.28 40.50 4.64
C ASN A 309 5.51 40.24 3.15
N SER A 310 5.68 41.28 2.32
CA SER A 310 5.77 41.24 0.84
C SER A 310 6.88 40.35 0.23
N ARG A 311 7.56 39.53 1.02
CA ARG A 311 8.68 38.67 0.62
C ARG A 311 8.18 37.25 0.38
N ILE A 312 8.26 36.82 -0.87
CA ILE A 312 7.92 35.45 -1.28
C ILE A 312 9.07 34.54 -0.85
N PRO A 313 8.81 33.45 -0.08
CA PRO A 313 9.86 32.52 0.31
C PRO A 313 10.34 31.72 -0.91
N SER A 314 11.62 31.33 -0.92
CA SER A 314 12.16 30.45 -1.98
C SER A 314 11.56 29.05 -1.92
N PHE A 315 11.13 28.61 -0.74
CA PHE A 315 10.40 27.36 -0.57
C PHE A 315 9.37 27.38 0.56
N LEU A 316 8.40 26.47 0.47
CA LEU A 316 7.42 26.18 1.52
C LEU A 316 7.27 24.68 1.75
N TYR A 317 7.00 24.33 3.00
CA TYR A 317 6.57 23.00 3.39
C TYR A 317 5.05 22.95 3.54
N LEU A 318 4.41 21.98 2.87
CA LEU A 318 2.99 21.71 2.88
C LEU A 318 2.74 20.42 3.69
N HIS A 319 2.21 20.60 4.90
CA HIS A 319 1.85 19.50 5.78
C HIS A 319 0.43 19.01 5.47
N LEU A 320 0.31 18.02 4.57
CA LEU A 320 -0.96 17.46 4.11
C LEU A 320 -1.19 16.04 4.64
N SER A 321 -0.58 15.71 5.79
CA SER A 321 -0.83 14.47 6.51
C SER A 321 -2.22 14.49 7.15
N HIS A 322 -2.77 13.32 7.48
CA HIS A 322 -4.05 13.16 8.18
C HIS A 322 -4.18 13.96 9.49
N ASP A 323 -3.08 14.36 10.11
CA ASP A 323 -3.01 15.12 11.36
C ASP A 323 -2.75 16.64 11.17
N PHE A 324 -2.90 17.12 9.93
CA PHE A 324 -2.88 18.54 9.57
C PHE A 324 -3.90 19.37 10.35
N ASP A 325 -3.58 20.65 10.57
CA ASP A 325 -4.40 21.56 11.35
C ASP A 325 -5.30 22.46 10.50
N VAL A 326 -6.01 23.40 11.14
CA VAL A 326 -6.95 24.29 10.45
C VAL A 326 -6.25 25.19 9.43
N GLN A 327 -5.02 25.61 9.70
CA GLN A 327 -4.29 26.50 8.80
C GLN A 327 -3.69 25.73 7.62
N ASP A 328 -3.24 24.50 7.83
CA ASP A 328 -2.77 23.62 6.74
C ASP A 328 -3.88 23.37 5.69
N LYS A 329 -5.14 23.29 6.13
CA LYS A 329 -6.31 23.09 5.25
C LYS A 329 -6.52 24.22 4.23
N LEU A 330 -5.97 25.40 4.48
CA LEU A 330 -6.05 26.54 3.56
C LEU A 330 -5.33 26.26 2.24
N PHE A 331 -4.47 25.25 2.17
CA PHE A 331 -3.99 24.71 0.90
C PHE A 331 -5.14 24.44 -0.10
N PHE A 332 -6.32 24.02 0.37
CA PHE A 332 -7.45 23.74 -0.50
C PHE A 332 -8.33 24.98 -0.81
N CYS A 333 -7.82 26.19 -0.59
CA CYS A 333 -8.52 27.44 -0.87
C CYS A 333 -7.90 28.19 -2.07
N ASP A 334 -8.76 28.75 -2.92
CA ASP A 334 -8.39 29.43 -4.17
C ASP A 334 -7.46 30.64 -3.95
N THR A 335 -7.76 31.43 -2.91
CA THR A 335 -6.97 32.59 -2.49
C THR A 335 -5.55 32.21 -2.12
N ASP A 336 -5.40 31.09 -1.45
CA ASP A 336 -4.14 30.60 -0.90
C ASP A 336 -3.32 29.92 -2.01
N GLN A 337 -3.98 29.25 -2.97
CA GLN A 337 -3.35 28.75 -4.19
C GLN A 337 -2.71 29.87 -5.02
N THR A 338 -3.30 31.07 -5.06
CA THR A 338 -2.70 32.23 -5.73
C THR A 338 -1.37 32.65 -5.11
N PHE A 339 -1.22 32.53 -3.78
CA PHE A 339 0.04 32.76 -3.08
C PHE A 339 1.03 31.61 -3.34
N LEU A 340 0.58 30.36 -3.19
CA LEU A 340 1.41 29.17 -3.40
C LEU A 340 1.98 29.10 -4.82
N HIS A 341 1.22 29.55 -5.82
CA HIS A 341 1.66 29.61 -7.22
C HIS A 341 2.95 30.42 -7.40
N LYS A 342 3.19 31.45 -6.57
CA LYS A 342 4.36 32.33 -6.65
C LYS A 342 5.63 31.73 -6.06
N VAL A 343 5.50 30.69 -5.23
CA VAL A 343 6.63 30.07 -4.52
C VAL A 343 7.30 29.02 -5.43
N PRO A 344 8.60 29.12 -5.72
CA PRO A 344 9.26 28.19 -6.64
C PRO A 344 9.25 26.73 -6.16
N TRP A 345 9.55 26.49 -4.88
CA TRP A 345 9.65 25.13 -4.33
C TRP A 345 8.56 24.82 -3.30
N LEU A 346 7.72 23.82 -3.60
CA LEU A 346 6.72 23.30 -2.66
C LEU A 346 7.09 21.89 -2.20
N PHE A 347 7.29 21.68 -0.91
CA PHE A 347 7.61 20.38 -0.32
C PHE A 347 6.37 19.77 0.30
N VAL A 348 5.84 18.69 -0.28
CA VAL A 348 4.59 18.07 0.15
C VAL A 348 4.87 16.80 0.94
N LYS A 349 4.34 16.70 2.17
CA LYS A 349 4.29 15.44 2.94
C LYS A 349 2.84 15.08 3.24
N SER A 350 2.39 13.94 2.73
CA SER A 350 1.01 13.47 2.89
C SER A 350 0.93 11.95 2.97
N ASN A 351 -0.11 11.45 3.62
CA ASN A 351 -0.54 10.04 3.62
C ASN A 351 -1.97 9.86 3.10
N ASN A 352 -2.53 10.86 2.41
CA ASN A 352 -3.89 10.87 1.89
C ASN A 352 -3.95 11.01 0.36
N TYR A 353 -4.96 10.39 -0.25
CA TYR A 353 -5.36 10.67 -1.63
C TYR A 353 -6.20 11.96 -1.67
N TYR A 354 -5.57 13.13 -1.77
CA TYR A 354 -6.26 14.42 -1.63
C TYR A 354 -6.87 14.98 -2.92
N VAL A 355 -6.84 14.20 -4.01
CA VAL A 355 -7.43 14.55 -5.32
C VAL A 355 -8.87 15.04 -5.21
N PRO A 356 -9.81 14.39 -4.48
CA PRO A 356 -11.19 14.87 -4.40
C PRO A 356 -11.33 16.31 -3.88
N ALA A 357 -10.41 16.79 -3.04
CA ALA A 357 -10.43 18.17 -2.57
C ALA A 357 -9.86 19.17 -3.59
N LEU A 358 -9.00 18.73 -4.53
CA LEU A 358 -8.55 19.58 -5.64
C LEU A 358 -9.72 19.94 -6.57
N PHE A 359 -10.67 19.02 -6.74
CA PHE A 359 -11.91 19.24 -7.50
C PHE A 359 -12.89 20.23 -6.83
N LEU A 360 -12.62 20.64 -5.59
CA LEU A 360 -13.39 21.65 -4.88
C LEU A 360 -12.76 23.04 -4.96
N ILE A 361 -11.61 23.19 -5.63
CA ILE A 361 -10.91 24.46 -5.82
C ILE A 361 -11.40 25.09 -7.14
N PRO A 362 -12.08 26.25 -7.12
CA PRO A 362 -12.67 26.85 -8.31
C PRO A 362 -11.70 27.08 -9.46
N SER A 363 -10.49 27.60 -9.20
CA SER A 363 -9.49 27.83 -10.26
C SER A 363 -9.02 26.56 -10.98
N PHE A 364 -9.18 25.38 -10.40
CA PHE A 364 -8.79 24.10 -11.01
C PHE A 364 -9.93 23.43 -11.78
N GLU A 365 -11.17 23.88 -11.62
CA GLU A 365 -12.36 23.22 -12.15
C GLU A 365 -12.30 23.01 -13.67
N GLN A 366 -11.99 24.05 -14.43
CA GLN A 366 -11.96 23.98 -15.90
C GLN A 366 -10.88 23.00 -16.40
N GLU A 367 -9.67 23.09 -15.83
CA GLU A 367 -8.57 22.22 -16.22
C GLU A 367 -8.86 20.75 -15.88
N LEU A 368 -9.39 20.49 -14.69
CA LEU A 368 -9.80 19.15 -14.26
C LEU A 368 -10.93 18.57 -15.13
N ASN A 369 -11.90 19.40 -15.53
CA ASN A 369 -12.98 19.00 -16.43
C ASN A 369 -12.46 18.61 -17.83
N ASN A 370 -11.44 19.31 -18.33
CA ASN A 370 -10.81 19.01 -19.61
C ASN A 370 -9.94 17.75 -19.55
N LEU A 371 -9.13 17.62 -18.49
CA LEU A 371 -8.27 16.46 -18.27
C LEU A 371 -9.11 15.18 -18.09
N PHE A 372 -10.14 15.24 -17.25
CA PHE A 372 -10.95 14.08 -16.86
C PHE A 372 -12.45 14.36 -17.11
N PRO A 373 -12.94 14.13 -18.34
CA PRO A 373 -14.37 14.19 -18.62
C PRO A 373 -15.17 13.24 -17.72
N GLU A 374 -14.70 11.99 -17.61
CA GLU A 374 -15.19 10.97 -16.67
C GLU A 374 -14.48 11.12 -15.33
N LYS A 375 -15.20 11.64 -14.32
CA LYS A 375 -14.59 12.10 -13.05
C LYS A 375 -14.04 10.97 -12.19
N GLU A 376 -14.49 9.74 -12.42
CA GLU A 376 -14.02 8.55 -11.70
C GLU A 376 -12.73 7.93 -12.26
N THR A 377 -12.02 8.58 -13.19
CA THR A 377 -10.88 7.96 -13.92
C THR A 377 -9.50 8.54 -13.58
N VAL A 378 -9.42 9.41 -12.58
CA VAL A 378 -8.21 10.20 -12.28
C VAL A 378 -7.04 9.30 -11.88
N PHE A 379 -7.18 8.52 -10.82
CA PHE A 379 -6.16 7.58 -10.40
C PHE A 379 -5.98 6.47 -11.44
N HIS A 380 -7.06 6.02 -12.10
CA HIS A 380 -6.95 4.98 -13.12
C HIS A 380 -5.95 5.36 -14.21
N PHE A 381 -6.02 6.58 -14.75
CA PHE A 381 -5.10 7.03 -15.77
C PHE A 381 -3.74 7.46 -15.21
N LEU A 382 -3.72 8.29 -14.18
CA LEU A 382 -2.44 8.79 -13.64
C LEU A 382 -1.62 7.69 -12.99
N GLY A 383 -2.26 6.75 -12.30
CA GLY A 383 -1.59 5.58 -11.72
C GLY A 383 -0.97 4.67 -12.77
N ARG A 384 -1.68 4.41 -13.89
CA ARG A 384 -1.17 3.60 -15.01
C ARG A 384 -0.09 4.31 -15.84
N TYR A 385 -0.05 5.63 -15.79
CA TYR A 385 0.99 6.44 -16.42
C TYR A 385 2.27 6.49 -15.56
N LEU A 386 2.13 6.63 -14.24
CA LEU A 386 3.29 6.79 -13.34
C LEU A 386 3.92 5.46 -12.90
N PHE A 387 3.12 4.44 -12.61
CA PHE A 387 3.58 3.28 -11.85
C PHE A 387 3.80 2.04 -12.70
N HIS A 388 5.02 1.93 -13.23
CA HIS A 388 5.48 0.72 -13.92
C HIS A 388 6.43 -0.05 -12.99
N PRO A 389 6.09 -1.28 -12.56
CA PRO A 389 6.96 -2.09 -11.73
C PRO A 389 8.31 -2.36 -12.38
N THR A 390 9.41 -2.28 -11.62
CA THR A 390 10.74 -2.70 -12.12
C THR A 390 10.73 -4.15 -12.56
N ASN A 391 11.67 -4.57 -13.42
CA ASN A 391 11.80 -5.97 -13.87
C ASN A 391 11.86 -6.96 -12.71
N SER A 392 12.46 -6.57 -11.58
CA SER A 392 12.50 -7.41 -10.36
C SER A 392 11.12 -7.70 -9.78
N VAL A 393 10.22 -6.71 -9.76
CA VAL A 393 8.84 -6.83 -9.30
C VAL A 393 7.97 -7.45 -10.38
N TRP A 394 8.16 -7.05 -11.64
CA TRP A 394 7.46 -7.60 -12.79
C TRP A 394 7.67 -9.11 -12.93
N GLY A 395 8.88 -9.60 -12.64
CA GLY A 395 9.15 -11.03 -12.58
C GLY A 395 8.34 -11.77 -11.51
N LEU A 396 8.06 -11.15 -10.36
CA LEU A 396 7.18 -11.75 -9.33
C LEU A 396 5.75 -11.84 -9.85
N ILE A 397 5.25 -10.77 -10.47
CA ILE A 397 3.89 -10.68 -11.01
C ILE A 397 3.68 -11.71 -12.12
N THR A 398 4.54 -11.70 -13.14
CA THR A 398 4.39 -12.54 -14.32
C THR A 398 4.52 -14.02 -14.02
N ARG A 399 5.52 -14.43 -13.20
CA ARG A 399 5.67 -15.84 -12.80
C ARG A 399 4.46 -16.34 -12.01
N TYR A 400 3.97 -15.54 -11.06
CA TYR A 400 2.80 -15.93 -10.27
C TYR A 400 1.54 -16.01 -11.11
N TYR A 401 1.30 -15.01 -11.97
CA TYR A 401 0.14 -15.00 -12.86
C TYR A 401 0.14 -16.22 -13.78
N GLN A 402 1.26 -16.51 -14.44
CA GLN A 402 1.37 -17.63 -15.37
C GLN A 402 1.21 -18.98 -14.67
N ALA A 403 1.77 -19.15 -13.47
CA ALA A 403 1.71 -20.41 -12.74
C ALA A 403 0.33 -20.70 -12.13
N TYR A 404 -0.37 -19.67 -11.63
CA TYR A 404 -1.55 -19.87 -10.77
C TYR A 404 -2.85 -19.26 -11.29
N LEU A 405 -2.81 -18.27 -12.19
CA LEU A 405 -4.00 -17.49 -12.57
C LEU A 405 -4.37 -17.60 -14.05
N ALA A 406 -3.39 -17.80 -14.95
CA ALA A 406 -3.57 -17.66 -16.38
C ALA A 406 -4.60 -18.63 -16.99
N GLN A 407 -4.66 -19.86 -16.48
CA GLN A 407 -5.51 -20.93 -17.04
C GLN A 407 -6.97 -20.89 -16.57
N ALA A 408 -7.29 -20.05 -15.59
CA ALA A 408 -8.63 -20.01 -15.02
C ALA A 408 -9.61 -19.23 -15.90
N ASP A 409 -10.80 -19.80 -16.09
CA ASP A 409 -11.91 -19.14 -16.80
C ASP A 409 -12.32 -17.84 -16.09
N GLU A 410 -12.26 -17.81 -14.75
CA GLU A 410 -12.51 -16.60 -13.94
C GLU A 410 -11.50 -16.45 -12.80
N LYS A 411 -11.01 -15.23 -12.59
CA LYS A 411 -10.04 -14.85 -11.55
C LYS A 411 -10.71 -13.92 -10.54
N ILE A 412 -10.67 -14.27 -9.27
CA ILE A 412 -11.30 -13.49 -8.19
C ILE A 412 -10.24 -13.06 -7.20
N GLY A 413 -10.06 -11.76 -7.04
CA GLY A 413 -9.18 -11.20 -6.02
C GLY A 413 -9.92 -10.99 -4.70
N ILE A 414 -9.30 -11.35 -3.57
CA ILE A 414 -9.80 -11.05 -2.23
C ILE A 414 -8.68 -10.41 -1.41
N GLN A 415 -8.79 -9.10 -1.24
CA GLN A 415 -7.85 -8.29 -0.47
C GLN A 415 -8.35 -8.11 0.97
N ILE A 416 -7.59 -8.66 1.92
CA ILE A 416 -7.96 -8.67 3.34
C ILE A 416 -7.00 -7.78 4.14
N ARG A 417 -7.56 -6.77 4.81
CA ARG A 417 -6.86 -5.93 5.78
C ARG A 417 -7.70 -5.75 7.03
N VAL A 418 -7.17 -6.19 8.16
CA VAL A 418 -7.80 -6.02 9.48
C VAL A 418 -7.03 -4.98 10.28
N PHE A 419 -7.71 -3.92 10.73
CA PHE A 419 -7.08 -2.78 11.44
C PHE A 419 -7.12 -2.90 12.97
N SER A 420 -7.87 -3.85 13.54
CA SER A 420 -7.99 -4.05 14.99
C SER A 420 -7.23 -5.30 15.44
N LEU A 421 -6.46 -5.15 16.53
CA LEU A 421 -5.80 -6.25 17.23
C LEU A 421 -6.83 -6.94 18.15
N GLY A 422 -7.12 -8.22 17.90
CA GLY A 422 -8.01 -9.03 18.72
C GLY A 422 -8.32 -10.37 18.08
N VAL A 423 -8.19 -11.47 18.85
CA VAL A 423 -8.43 -12.86 18.39
C VAL A 423 -9.88 -13.06 17.91
N SER A 424 -10.82 -12.26 18.45
CA SER A 424 -12.25 -12.25 18.06
C SER A 424 -12.53 -11.70 16.66
N ASN A 425 -11.53 -11.15 15.96
CA ASN A 425 -11.72 -10.53 14.64
C ASN A 425 -11.65 -11.55 13.49
N PHE A 426 -10.94 -12.67 13.66
CA PHE A 426 -10.70 -13.62 12.57
C PHE A 426 -11.99 -14.27 12.07
N LYS A 427 -12.74 -14.93 12.97
CA LYS A 427 -13.98 -15.65 12.60
C LYS A 427 -15.01 -14.71 11.99
N TYR A 428 -15.10 -13.48 12.52
CA TYR A 428 -15.95 -12.45 11.94
C TYR A 428 -15.59 -12.18 10.49
N VAL A 429 -14.32 -11.87 10.22
CA VAL A 429 -13.87 -11.44 8.89
C VAL A 429 -13.99 -12.60 7.91
N LEU A 430 -13.65 -13.83 8.33
CA LEU A 430 -13.87 -15.03 7.54
C LEU A 430 -15.35 -15.20 7.16
N ASN A 431 -16.25 -15.13 8.14
CA ASN A 431 -17.69 -15.24 7.89
C ASN A 431 -18.21 -14.11 6.98
N GLN A 432 -17.69 -12.90 7.14
CA GLN A 432 -18.04 -11.76 6.29
C GLN A 432 -17.58 -11.97 4.84
N ILE A 433 -16.36 -12.48 4.63
CA ILE A 433 -15.83 -12.82 3.31
C ILE A 433 -16.75 -13.86 2.65
N LEU A 434 -16.99 -14.98 3.33
CA LEU A 434 -17.83 -16.07 2.81
C LEU A 434 -19.26 -15.60 2.52
N ALA A 435 -19.86 -14.82 3.43
CA ALA A 435 -21.19 -14.24 3.22
C ALA A 435 -21.22 -13.29 2.02
N CYS A 436 -20.20 -12.44 1.85
CA CYS A 436 -20.09 -11.54 0.70
C CYS A 436 -19.93 -12.31 -0.62
N THR A 437 -18.93 -13.19 -0.69
CA THR A 437 -18.61 -13.90 -1.95
C THR A 437 -19.76 -14.79 -2.39
N THR A 438 -20.50 -15.36 -1.45
CA THR A 438 -21.62 -16.24 -1.73
C THR A 438 -22.87 -15.44 -2.13
N LYS A 439 -23.24 -14.42 -1.34
CA LYS A 439 -24.43 -13.57 -1.62
C LYS A 439 -24.33 -12.86 -2.97
N GLU A 440 -23.13 -12.44 -3.35
CA GLU A 440 -22.85 -11.71 -4.58
C GLU A 440 -22.51 -12.63 -5.76
N ASN A 441 -22.66 -13.96 -5.61
CA ASN A 441 -22.35 -14.97 -6.64
C ASN A 441 -20.93 -14.83 -7.21
N LEU A 442 -19.96 -14.52 -6.35
CA LEU A 442 -18.54 -14.52 -6.67
C LEU A 442 -17.99 -15.94 -6.55
N LEU A 443 -18.31 -16.61 -5.44
CA LEU A 443 -17.88 -17.98 -5.19
C LEU A 443 -19.08 -18.88 -4.93
N PRO A 444 -19.05 -20.13 -5.41
CA PRO A 444 -20.15 -21.06 -5.25
C PRO A 444 -20.27 -21.55 -3.81
N HIS A 445 -21.49 -21.93 -3.42
CA HIS A 445 -21.74 -22.69 -2.21
C HIS A 445 -21.06 -24.07 -2.29
N VAL A 446 -20.71 -24.62 -1.12
CA VAL A 446 -20.23 -26.00 -0.98
C VAL A 446 -21.33 -26.89 -0.40
N ASN A 447 -21.36 -28.15 -0.81
CA ASN A 447 -22.26 -29.16 -0.26
C ASN A 447 -21.53 -29.98 0.81
N LEU A 448 -22.06 -30.00 2.03
CA LEU A 448 -21.46 -30.70 3.17
C LEU A 448 -21.97 -32.15 3.32
N ASN A 449 -23.08 -32.49 2.66
CA ASN A 449 -23.87 -33.69 3.00
C ASN A 449 -24.09 -34.65 1.82
N GLU A 450 -23.82 -34.26 0.58
CA GLU A 450 -24.09 -35.10 -0.60
C GLU A 450 -22.86 -35.27 -1.50
N PRO A 451 -22.71 -36.44 -2.15
CA PRO A 451 -21.62 -36.71 -3.07
C PRO A 451 -21.72 -35.87 -4.36
N ILE A 452 -20.59 -35.78 -5.07
CA ILE A 452 -20.37 -34.99 -6.29
C ILE A 452 -21.55 -35.15 -7.26
N VAL A 453 -22.27 -34.04 -7.53
CA VAL A 453 -23.23 -33.99 -8.62
C VAL A 453 -22.43 -33.89 -9.92
N ASN A 454 -22.42 -34.97 -10.71
CA ASN A 454 -21.81 -34.96 -12.03
C ASN A 454 -22.61 -34.03 -12.96
N SER A 455 -22.18 -32.78 -13.06
CA SER A 455 -22.62 -31.86 -14.12
C SER A 455 -22.12 -32.40 -15.47
N SER A 456 -23.03 -32.67 -16.41
CA SER A 456 -22.71 -33.14 -17.76
C SER A 456 -22.15 -32.06 -18.70
N GLY A 457 -21.85 -30.86 -18.18
CA GLY A 457 -21.31 -29.72 -18.92
C GLY A 457 -19.85 -29.40 -18.62
N LYS A 458 -19.24 -28.53 -19.44
CA LYS A 458 -17.89 -28.00 -19.22
C LYS A 458 -17.83 -27.27 -17.87
N THR A 459 -17.05 -27.80 -16.93
CA THR A 459 -16.89 -27.22 -15.59
C THR A 459 -16.05 -25.95 -15.67
N LYS A 460 -16.60 -24.85 -15.18
CA LYS A 460 -15.90 -23.56 -15.12
C LYS A 460 -14.84 -23.60 -14.01
N THR A 461 -13.65 -23.11 -14.30
CA THR A 461 -12.54 -23.02 -13.36
C THR A 461 -12.43 -21.62 -12.77
N ILE A 462 -12.34 -21.52 -11.45
CA ILE A 462 -12.21 -20.27 -10.71
C ILE A 462 -10.89 -20.27 -9.94
N SER A 463 -10.04 -19.28 -10.19
CA SER A 463 -8.84 -19.04 -9.38
C SER A 463 -9.04 -17.85 -8.45
N VAL A 464 -8.93 -18.11 -7.14
CA VAL A 464 -9.09 -17.11 -6.10
C VAL A 464 -7.70 -16.68 -5.63
N LEU A 465 -7.35 -15.42 -5.91
CA LEU A 465 -6.14 -14.78 -5.41
C LEU A 465 -6.45 -14.08 -4.08
N MET A 466 -5.86 -14.56 -2.99
CA MET A 466 -6.01 -13.97 -1.67
C MET A 466 -4.74 -13.24 -1.24
N THR A 467 -4.90 -12.01 -0.76
CA THR A 467 -3.79 -11.22 -0.20
C THR A 467 -4.14 -10.79 1.22
N SER A 468 -3.28 -11.14 2.17
CA SER A 468 -3.47 -10.88 3.60
C SER A 468 -2.11 -10.97 4.30
N LEU A 469 -1.93 -10.21 5.37
CA LEU A 469 -0.76 -10.41 6.25
C LEU A 469 -0.77 -11.81 6.88
N SER A 470 -1.95 -12.30 7.26
CA SER A 470 -2.12 -13.63 7.87
C SER A 470 -2.54 -14.66 6.83
N SER A 471 -1.91 -15.84 6.84
CA SER A 471 -2.27 -17.00 6.00
C SER A 471 -3.58 -17.67 6.42
N ARG A 472 -4.07 -17.39 7.63
CA ARG A 472 -5.21 -18.14 8.21
C ARG A 472 -6.49 -18.05 7.38
N TYR A 473 -6.76 -16.92 6.71
CA TYR A 473 -7.94 -16.80 5.84
C TYR A 473 -7.84 -17.67 4.59
N PHE A 474 -6.65 -17.74 4.00
CA PHE A 474 -6.36 -18.57 2.84
C PHE A 474 -6.51 -20.04 3.18
N GLU A 475 -5.92 -20.49 4.29
CA GLU A 475 -5.98 -21.89 4.72
C GLU A 475 -7.42 -22.38 4.91
N GLU A 476 -8.27 -21.59 5.60
CA GLU A 476 -9.67 -21.95 5.84
C GLU A 476 -10.49 -22.03 4.54
N ILE A 477 -10.37 -21.03 3.66
CA ILE A 477 -11.16 -21.01 2.41
C ILE A 477 -10.66 -22.08 1.42
N ARG A 478 -9.34 -22.30 1.34
CA ARG A 478 -8.75 -23.39 0.54
C ARG A 478 -9.26 -24.75 1.02
N ASN A 479 -9.20 -25.00 2.34
CA ASN A 479 -9.63 -26.27 2.90
C ASN A 479 -11.14 -26.49 2.70
N MET A 480 -11.96 -25.44 2.78
CA MET A 480 -13.40 -25.52 2.50
C MET A 480 -13.69 -26.04 1.08
N TYR A 481 -13.06 -25.48 0.06
CA TYR A 481 -13.25 -25.93 -1.33
C TYR A 481 -12.50 -27.22 -1.69
N TRP A 482 -11.44 -27.56 -0.95
CA TRP A 482 -10.72 -28.82 -1.12
C TRP A 482 -11.50 -30.01 -0.57
N GLN A 483 -12.15 -29.84 0.58
CA GLN A 483 -12.81 -30.93 1.31
C GLN A 483 -14.25 -31.16 0.84
N ASN A 484 -14.87 -30.19 0.16
CA ASN A 484 -16.30 -30.22 -0.14
C ASN A 484 -16.56 -29.87 -1.61
N PRO A 485 -17.42 -30.62 -2.33
CA PRO A 485 -17.79 -30.29 -3.70
C PRO A 485 -18.63 -29.01 -3.76
N THR A 486 -18.51 -28.27 -4.86
CA THR A 486 -19.34 -27.09 -5.13
C THR A 486 -20.74 -27.51 -5.57
N VAL A 487 -21.76 -26.76 -5.16
CA VAL A 487 -23.17 -27.05 -5.51
C VAL A 487 -23.43 -26.91 -7.01
N THR A 488 -22.70 -26.01 -7.67
CA THR A 488 -22.84 -25.63 -9.07
C THR A 488 -21.81 -26.30 -10.00
N GLY A 489 -20.88 -27.09 -9.44
CA GLY A 489 -19.92 -27.90 -10.20
C GLY A 489 -18.66 -27.16 -10.68
N GLU A 490 -18.46 -25.88 -10.35
CA GLU A 490 -17.22 -25.17 -10.64
C GLU A 490 -16.04 -25.70 -9.82
N ILE A 491 -14.86 -25.67 -10.42
CA ILE A 491 -13.61 -26.05 -9.76
C ILE A 491 -12.98 -24.78 -9.20
N VAL A 492 -12.90 -24.68 -7.87
CA VAL A 492 -12.34 -23.52 -7.17
C VAL A 492 -10.95 -23.84 -6.65
N SER A 493 -9.94 -23.10 -7.12
CA SER A 493 -8.57 -23.15 -6.60
C SER A 493 -8.24 -21.84 -5.90
N VAL A 494 -7.70 -21.92 -4.69
CA VAL A 494 -7.38 -20.75 -3.87
C VAL A 494 -5.87 -20.64 -3.75
N PHE A 495 -5.32 -19.43 -3.91
CA PHE A 495 -3.90 -19.15 -3.89
C PHE A 495 -3.59 -17.89 -3.08
N GLN A 496 -2.46 -17.91 -2.34
CA GLN A 496 -1.93 -16.75 -1.63
C GLN A 496 -0.44 -16.55 -2.00
N PRO A 497 -0.02 -15.37 -2.49
CA PRO A 497 1.38 -15.15 -2.86
C PRO A 497 2.34 -15.08 -1.68
N SER A 498 1.94 -14.41 -0.60
CA SER A 498 2.75 -14.27 0.61
C SER A 498 1.92 -14.09 1.88
N HIS A 499 2.57 -14.27 3.04
CA HIS A 499 1.98 -14.11 4.38
C HIS A 499 3.01 -13.45 5.32
N GLU A 500 3.20 -12.14 5.18
CA GLU A 500 4.28 -11.41 5.89
C GLU A 500 4.03 -11.21 7.39
N GLU A 501 2.86 -11.60 7.92
CA GLU A 501 2.33 -11.48 9.29
C GLU A 501 2.23 -10.05 9.84
N HIS A 502 3.25 -9.23 9.61
CA HIS A 502 3.36 -7.85 10.03
C HIS A 502 3.76 -6.96 8.86
N GLN A 503 3.27 -5.72 8.89
CA GLN A 503 3.68 -4.70 7.95
C GLN A 503 5.11 -4.25 8.27
N GLN A 504 6.00 -4.31 7.29
CA GLN A 504 7.42 -3.97 7.41
C GLN A 504 7.81 -2.95 6.34
N SER A 505 7.12 -1.81 6.32
CA SER A 505 7.32 -0.73 5.35
C SER A 505 8.80 -0.36 5.21
N GLU A 506 9.21 0.04 4.00
CA GLU A 506 10.58 0.47 3.67
C GLU A 506 11.61 -0.67 3.60
N LYS A 507 11.25 -1.89 4.02
CA LYS A 507 12.05 -3.08 3.70
C LYS A 507 11.83 -3.47 2.25
N LEU A 508 12.91 -3.50 1.48
CA LEU A 508 12.85 -3.65 0.02
C LEU A 508 12.05 -4.87 -0.44
N MET A 509 12.35 -6.08 0.06
CA MET A 509 11.60 -7.27 -0.39
C MET A 509 10.15 -7.29 0.09
N HIS A 510 9.85 -6.71 1.25
CA HIS A 510 8.48 -6.56 1.73
C HIS A 510 7.67 -5.68 0.78
N ASP A 511 8.21 -4.50 0.44
CA ASP A 511 7.54 -3.57 -0.47
C ASP A 511 7.44 -4.13 -1.91
N ARG A 512 8.44 -4.90 -2.39
CA ARG A 512 8.37 -5.57 -3.70
C ARG A 512 7.24 -6.60 -3.76
N LYS A 513 7.09 -7.43 -2.71
CA LYS A 513 5.98 -8.40 -2.62
C LYS A 513 4.63 -7.69 -2.52
N ALA A 514 4.53 -6.66 -1.68
CA ALA A 514 3.31 -5.87 -1.53
C ALA A 514 2.89 -5.22 -2.86
N LEU A 515 3.84 -4.66 -3.62
CA LEU A 515 3.56 -4.10 -4.94
C LEU A 515 3.12 -5.18 -5.93
N ALA A 516 3.79 -6.34 -5.94
CA ALA A 516 3.42 -7.46 -6.80
C ALA A 516 2.00 -7.96 -6.50
N GLU A 517 1.62 -8.05 -5.23
CA GLU A 517 0.26 -8.41 -4.80
C GLU A 517 -0.79 -7.39 -5.21
N MET A 518 -0.54 -6.08 -5.02
CA MET A 518 -1.45 -5.02 -5.51
C MET A 518 -1.66 -5.13 -7.03
N TYR A 519 -0.60 -5.43 -7.78
CA TYR A 519 -0.67 -5.58 -9.23
C TYR A 519 -1.37 -6.88 -9.64
N LEU A 520 -1.13 -8.00 -8.96
CA LEU A 520 -1.83 -9.26 -9.25
C LEU A 520 -3.35 -9.13 -9.00
N LEU A 521 -3.77 -8.42 -7.95
CA LEU A 521 -5.17 -8.11 -7.70
C LEU A 521 -5.78 -7.23 -8.78
N SER A 522 -5.01 -6.32 -9.40
CA SER A 522 -5.51 -5.46 -10.48
C SER A 522 -5.77 -6.24 -11.78
N LEU A 523 -5.22 -7.45 -11.90
CA LEU A 523 -5.37 -8.35 -13.04
C LEU A 523 -6.53 -9.36 -12.88
N THR A 524 -7.29 -9.31 -11.78
CA THR A 524 -8.42 -10.22 -11.56
C THR A 524 -9.68 -9.73 -12.28
N ASP A 525 -10.62 -10.64 -12.52
CA ASP A 525 -11.89 -10.32 -13.19
C ASP A 525 -12.87 -9.61 -12.26
N LYS A 526 -12.88 -10.06 -11.01
CA LYS A 526 -13.70 -9.56 -9.90
C LYS A 526 -12.79 -9.36 -8.69
N LEU A 527 -13.12 -8.40 -7.84
CA LEU A 527 -12.28 -8.02 -6.70
C LEU A 527 -13.12 -7.69 -5.47
N VAL A 528 -12.78 -8.32 -4.36
CA VAL A 528 -13.25 -7.99 -3.01
C VAL A 528 -12.14 -7.26 -2.28
N THR A 529 -12.45 -6.15 -1.61
CA THR A 529 -11.46 -5.37 -0.83
C THR A 529 -11.94 -5.09 0.59
N SER A 530 -11.01 -4.75 1.48
CA SER A 530 -11.34 -4.35 2.84
C SER A 530 -11.52 -2.83 2.94
N GLY A 531 -12.60 -2.38 3.57
CA GLY A 531 -12.83 -0.95 3.81
C GLY A 531 -11.66 -0.28 4.53
N TRP A 532 -11.35 0.96 4.13
CA TRP A 532 -10.21 1.78 4.56
C TRP A 532 -8.83 1.31 4.05
N SER A 533 -8.75 0.21 3.30
CA SER A 533 -7.47 -0.32 2.82
C SER A 533 -6.99 0.42 1.58
N THR A 534 -5.98 1.28 1.73
CA THR A 534 -5.32 1.94 0.59
C THR A 534 -4.60 0.97 -0.34
N PHE A 535 -4.19 -0.21 0.18
CA PHE A 535 -3.71 -1.33 -0.64
C PHE A 535 -4.78 -1.80 -1.63
N GLY A 536 -6.02 -1.95 -1.16
CA GLY A 536 -7.16 -2.29 -2.01
C GLY A 536 -7.47 -1.19 -3.01
N TYR A 537 -7.38 0.09 -2.60
CA TYR A 537 -7.62 1.23 -3.47
C TYR A 537 -6.69 1.23 -4.68
N VAL A 538 -5.39 1.06 -4.46
CA VAL A 538 -4.41 0.98 -5.54
C VAL A 538 -4.76 -0.17 -6.50
N ALA A 539 -5.03 -1.36 -5.97
CA ALA A 539 -5.33 -2.54 -6.79
C ALA A 539 -6.54 -2.34 -7.70
N TYR A 540 -7.70 -1.94 -7.16
CA TYR A 540 -8.90 -1.79 -7.97
C TYR A 540 -8.81 -0.60 -8.93
N SER A 541 -8.18 0.49 -8.50
CA SER A 541 -8.09 1.71 -9.33
C SER A 541 -7.12 1.49 -10.50
N LEU A 542 -5.99 0.80 -10.29
CA LEU A 542 -5.10 0.38 -11.38
C LEU A 542 -5.80 -0.56 -12.36
N GLY A 543 -6.59 -1.51 -11.84
CA GLY A 543 -7.30 -2.51 -12.64
C GLY A 543 -8.52 -1.96 -13.39
N GLY A 544 -8.99 -0.75 -13.05
CA GLY A 544 -10.26 -0.23 -13.56
C GLY A 544 -11.44 -1.08 -13.07
N LEU A 545 -11.38 -1.53 -11.82
CA LEU A 545 -12.36 -2.40 -11.19
C LEU A 545 -13.21 -1.62 -10.19
N LYS A 546 -14.53 -1.79 -10.23
CA LYS A 546 -15.44 -1.41 -9.14
C LYS A 546 -15.52 -2.62 -8.17
N PRO A 547 -14.89 -2.62 -6.99
CA PRO A 547 -14.84 -3.81 -6.13
C PRO A 547 -16.12 -4.03 -5.32
N TRP A 548 -16.27 -5.22 -4.73
CA TRP A 548 -17.10 -5.40 -3.53
C TRP A 548 -16.27 -5.06 -2.29
N ILE A 549 -16.77 -4.19 -1.42
CA ILE A 549 -16.02 -3.73 -0.25
C ILE A 549 -16.62 -4.33 1.02
N LEU A 550 -15.78 -5.04 1.77
CA LEU A 550 -16.09 -5.54 3.11
C LEU A 550 -16.11 -4.35 4.07
N TYR A 551 -17.18 -4.23 4.85
CA TYR A 551 -17.25 -3.25 5.94
C TYR A 551 -16.09 -3.43 6.92
N LYS A 552 -15.57 -2.31 7.43
CA LYS A 552 -14.61 -2.31 8.53
C LYS A 552 -15.23 -2.97 9.76
N PHE A 553 -14.53 -3.94 10.34
CA PHE A 553 -14.94 -4.62 11.58
C PHE A 553 -15.34 -3.63 12.69
N LYS A 554 -16.58 -3.76 13.18
CA LYS A 554 -17.08 -3.11 14.41
C LYS A 554 -17.83 -4.14 15.26
N LYS A 555 -17.26 -4.50 16.42
CA LYS A 555 -17.91 -5.24 17.54
C LYS A 555 -18.79 -6.45 17.15
N GLY A 556 -18.25 -7.41 16.40
CA GLY A 556 -18.60 -8.83 16.55
C GLY A 556 -19.79 -9.40 15.77
N THR A 557 -20.64 -8.61 15.10
CA THR A 557 -21.70 -9.13 14.21
C THR A 557 -21.49 -8.76 12.74
N VAL A 558 -21.48 -9.78 11.86
CA VAL A 558 -21.31 -9.57 10.41
C VAL A 558 -22.41 -8.64 9.92
N HIS A 559 -22.03 -7.59 9.20
CA HIS A 559 -22.98 -6.65 8.63
C HIS A 559 -23.97 -7.36 7.68
N ASN A 560 -25.20 -6.87 7.60
CA ASN A 560 -26.14 -7.24 6.54
C ASN A 560 -26.54 -5.97 5.78
N PRO A 561 -26.15 -5.82 4.50
CA PRO A 561 -25.38 -6.76 3.68
C PRO A 561 -23.93 -6.95 4.19
N PRO A 562 -23.26 -8.08 3.87
CA PRO A 562 -21.89 -8.37 4.34
C PRO A 562 -20.81 -7.50 3.65
N CYS A 563 -21.11 -7.02 2.46
CA CYS A 563 -20.31 -6.09 1.68
C CYS A 563 -21.24 -5.24 0.80
N PHE A 564 -20.67 -4.23 0.14
CA PHE A 564 -21.38 -3.41 -0.83
C PHE A 564 -20.53 -3.24 -2.08
N ARG A 565 -21.18 -3.05 -3.23
CA ARG A 565 -20.51 -2.76 -4.49
C ARG A 565 -20.08 -1.30 -4.51
N ALA A 566 -18.80 -1.04 -4.75
CA ALA A 566 -18.32 0.32 -5.02
C ALA A 566 -18.94 0.82 -6.31
N THR A 567 -19.30 2.10 -6.35
CA THR A 567 -19.86 2.73 -7.57
C THR A 567 -18.82 3.52 -8.34
N SER A 568 -17.63 3.72 -7.78
CA SER A 568 -16.52 4.44 -8.41
C SER A 568 -15.22 3.65 -8.44
N LEU A 569 -14.39 3.91 -9.46
CA LEU A 569 -13.01 3.44 -9.55
C LEU A 569 -12.03 4.23 -8.69
N GLU A 570 -12.47 5.30 -8.02
CA GLU A 570 -11.58 6.23 -7.33
C GLU A 570 -11.25 5.82 -5.89
N PRO A 571 -10.00 6.05 -5.43
CA PRO A 571 -9.62 5.95 -4.03
C PRO A 571 -10.40 6.92 -3.14
N CYS A 572 -10.54 6.57 -1.86
CA CYS A 572 -11.14 7.45 -0.86
C CYS A 572 -10.10 8.39 -0.22
N TYR A 573 -10.39 9.69 -0.18
CA TYR A 573 -9.69 10.67 0.66
C TYR A 573 -10.17 10.55 2.12
N HIS A 574 -9.34 10.00 3.01
CA HIS A 574 -9.73 9.74 4.40
C HIS A 574 -9.78 10.95 5.32
N SER A 575 -9.08 12.03 5.00
CA SER A 575 -8.97 13.22 5.87
C SER A 575 -9.21 14.53 5.10
N PRO A 576 -10.39 14.72 4.51
CA PRO A 576 -10.71 15.95 3.78
C PRO A 576 -10.77 17.18 4.71
N PRO A 577 -10.60 18.39 4.17
CA PRO A 577 -10.43 19.59 4.98
C PRO A 577 -11.67 19.98 5.80
N TYR A 578 -12.90 19.75 5.31
CA TYR A 578 -14.14 20.24 5.94
C TYR A 578 -14.03 21.72 6.37
N TYR A 579 -13.75 22.59 5.40
CA TYR A 579 -13.49 24.02 5.61
C TYR A 579 -14.14 24.84 4.48
N ASP A 580 -14.84 25.92 4.83
CA ASP A 580 -15.40 26.88 3.89
C ASP A 580 -14.43 28.07 3.75
N CYS A 581 -13.75 28.14 2.59
CA CYS A 581 -12.77 29.17 2.30
C CYS A 581 -13.36 30.60 2.27
N LYS A 582 -14.63 30.76 1.89
CA LYS A 582 -15.29 32.07 1.83
C LYS A 582 -15.67 32.56 3.22
N LYS A 583 -16.22 31.68 4.06
CA LYS A 583 -16.61 32.00 5.43
C LYS A 583 -15.46 31.92 6.43
N LYS A 584 -14.33 31.32 6.03
CA LYS A 584 -13.14 31.05 6.86
C LYS A 584 -13.46 30.23 8.12
N THR A 585 -14.38 29.29 8.01
CA THR A 585 -14.85 28.46 9.14
C THR A 585 -14.92 26.99 8.77
N ALA A 586 -14.91 26.11 9.79
CA ALA A 586 -15.15 24.69 9.59
C ALA A 586 -16.54 24.48 8.97
N SER A 587 -16.64 23.58 8.00
CA SER A 587 -17.88 23.29 7.29
C SER A 587 -18.03 21.80 7.06
N ASN A 588 -19.17 21.26 7.50
CA ASN A 588 -19.53 19.86 7.24
C ASN A 588 -20.14 19.67 5.84
N ASN A 589 -20.27 20.74 5.04
CA ASN A 589 -21.02 20.73 3.77
C ASN A 589 -20.11 20.62 2.52
N THR A 590 -18.89 20.10 2.64
CA THR A 590 -18.00 19.91 1.47
C THR A 590 -18.53 18.86 0.48
N VAL A 591 -19.55 18.10 0.85
CA VAL A 591 -20.05 16.90 0.15
C VAL A 591 -21.09 17.24 -0.93
N ASN A 592 -21.61 18.47 -0.95
CA ASN A 592 -22.65 18.90 -1.88
C ASN A 592 -22.28 20.16 -2.68
N ILE A 593 -20.98 20.49 -2.75
CA ILE A 593 -20.52 21.64 -3.55
C ILE A 593 -20.63 21.30 -5.05
N VAL A 594 -20.24 20.08 -5.42
CA VAL A 594 -20.31 19.57 -6.79
C VAL A 594 -20.86 18.14 -6.78
N PRO A 595 -21.66 17.73 -7.78
CA PRO A 595 -22.37 16.44 -7.76
C PRO A 595 -21.47 15.21 -7.86
N TYR A 596 -20.23 15.38 -8.34
CA TYR A 596 -19.26 14.31 -8.57
C TYR A 596 -18.26 14.12 -7.41
N VAL A 597 -18.35 14.89 -6.33
CA VAL A 597 -17.58 14.67 -5.09
C VAL A 597 -18.56 14.27 -3.99
N LYS A 598 -18.49 13.03 -3.50
CA LYS A 598 -19.38 12.53 -2.44
C LYS A 598 -18.62 11.80 -1.36
N HIS A 599 -19.31 11.41 -0.30
CA HIS A 599 -18.74 10.55 0.73
C HIS A 599 -18.33 9.18 0.18
N CYS A 600 -17.26 8.63 0.74
CA CYS A 600 -16.85 7.28 0.42
C CYS A 600 -17.81 6.27 1.04
N GLU A 601 -18.05 5.18 0.33
CA GLU A 601 -18.93 4.11 0.76
C GLU A 601 -18.37 3.36 1.98
N ASP A 602 -17.03 3.30 2.11
CA ASP A 602 -16.33 2.60 3.18
C ASP A 602 -15.86 3.52 4.32
N ASN A 603 -15.89 4.83 4.11
CA ASN A 603 -15.51 5.84 5.10
C ASN A 603 -16.48 7.02 5.05
N SER A 604 -17.41 7.07 6.00
CA SER A 604 -18.50 8.05 6.05
C SER A 604 -18.05 9.51 6.18
N TRP A 605 -16.81 9.78 6.58
CA TRP A 605 -16.26 11.14 6.58
C TRP A 605 -15.28 11.38 5.43
N GLY A 606 -14.94 10.36 4.66
CA GLY A 606 -14.03 10.52 3.53
C GLY A 606 -14.73 11.16 2.34
N LEU A 607 -13.96 11.60 1.35
CA LEU A 607 -14.47 12.06 0.04
C LEU A 607 -13.90 11.22 -1.09
N LYS A 608 -14.71 10.99 -2.13
CA LYS A 608 -14.34 10.25 -3.34
C LYS A 608 -15.00 10.90 -4.55
N LEU A 609 -14.38 10.75 -5.71
CA LEU A 609 -14.92 11.19 -7.00
C LEU A 609 -15.83 10.11 -7.61
N PHE A 610 -16.93 10.54 -8.23
CA PHE A 610 -17.91 9.68 -8.91
C PHE A 610 -18.22 10.28 -10.28
N ASP A 611 -18.57 9.47 -11.28
CA ASP A 611 -19.01 10.02 -12.55
C ASP A 611 -20.36 10.74 -12.43
N GLN A 612 -20.57 11.77 -13.26
CA GLN A 612 -21.83 12.53 -13.25
C GLN A 612 -23.04 11.67 -13.63
N LYS A 613 -22.85 10.61 -14.42
CA LYS A 613 -23.93 9.70 -14.82
C LYS A 613 -24.38 8.74 -13.71
N ASP A 614 -23.53 8.53 -12.71
CA ASP A 614 -23.81 7.66 -11.56
C ASP A 614 -24.57 8.38 -10.42
N THR A 615 -25.07 9.60 -10.65
CA THR A 615 -25.91 10.33 -9.70
C THR A 615 -27.35 9.83 -9.73
N ASN A 616 -27.58 8.60 -9.27
CA ASN A 616 -28.92 8.16 -8.89
C ASN A 616 -29.17 8.61 -7.42
N PRO A 617 -30.16 9.48 -7.12
CA PRO A 617 -30.32 10.13 -5.82
C PRO A 617 -30.82 9.21 -4.67
N TYR A 618 -30.90 7.90 -4.87
CA TYR A 618 -31.53 6.97 -3.90
C TYR A 618 -30.60 6.36 -2.85
N PHE A 619 -29.33 6.75 -2.77
CA PHE A 619 -28.39 6.23 -1.77
C PHE A 619 -28.11 7.22 -0.63
N TYR A 620 -29.16 7.69 0.05
CA TYR A 620 -29.02 8.35 1.36
C TYR A 620 -30.17 7.93 2.28
N SER A 621 -30.06 6.73 2.85
CA SER A 621 -30.80 6.32 4.06
C SER A 621 -30.19 5.01 4.58
N PHE A 622 -29.16 5.10 5.45
CA PHE A 622 -28.84 4.09 6.47
C PHE A 622 -28.07 4.73 7.62
#